data_AF-A0A9W9DEF1-F1
#
_entry.id   AF-A0A9W9DEF1-F1
#
_cell.length_a   1.000
_cell.length_b   1.000
_cell.length_c   1.000
_cell.angle_alpha   90.00
_cell.angle_beta   90.00
_cell.angle_gamma   90.00
#
_symmetry.space_group_name_H-M   'P 1'
#
loop_
_entity.id
_entity.type
_entity.pdbx_description
1 polymer ?
#
loop_
_entity_poly.entity_id
_entity_poly.type
_entity_poly.pdbx_seq_one_letter_code
_entity_poly.pdbx_strand_id
1 'polypeptide(L)'
;MSSIAPPPRDIKTIAEVEKSLTFSSFTADTAWEVGNALRSRLLDFPDPAVINISLANSNQLLFHSVTRSGTQPDNDSWVARKRATVLRWGCSTWYMHNKLKGDEALFAAKYMLGERERES
;
A
#
# COMPACT_ATOMS: atom_id res chain seq x y z
N MET A 1 16.31 18.45 -4.89
CA MET A 1 15.89 17.12 -4.40
C MET A 1 14.54 17.29 -3.74
N SER A 2 13.48 16.74 -4.34
CA SER A 2 12.14 16.77 -3.73
C SER A 2 12.17 15.98 -2.41
N SER A 3 11.62 16.55 -1.34
CA SER A 3 11.53 15.89 -0.03
C SER A 3 10.07 15.54 0.25
N ILE A 4 9.79 14.29 0.63
CA ILE A 4 8.49 13.89 1.16
C ILE A 4 8.56 14.03 2.67
N ALA A 5 7.64 14.80 3.26
CA ALA A 5 7.53 14.91 4.70
C ALA A 5 7.33 13.51 5.31
N PRO A 6 7.97 13.20 6.44
CA PRO A 6 7.80 11.90 7.07
C PRO A 6 6.32 11.67 7.41
N PRO A 7 5.79 10.46 7.20
CA PRO A 7 4.41 10.18 7.55
C PRO A 7 4.19 10.31 9.06
N PRO A 8 3.00 10.76 9.50
CA PRO A 8 2.68 10.83 10.92
C PRO A 8 2.74 9.43 11.55
N ARG A 9 3.12 9.37 12.83
CA ARG A 9 3.17 8.12 13.63
C ARG A 9 2.04 8.01 14.65
N ASP A 10 1.40 9.13 14.98
CA ASP A 10 0.25 9.13 15.89
C ASP A 10 -0.97 8.49 15.20
N ILE A 11 -1.62 7.56 15.91
CA ILE A 11 -2.73 6.76 15.39
C ILE A 11 -3.95 7.61 15.05
N LYS A 12 -4.22 8.67 15.81
CA LYS A 12 -5.35 9.56 15.54
C LYS A 12 -5.08 10.37 14.28
N THR A 13 -3.88 10.95 14.17
CA THR A 13 -3.47 11.70 12.98
C THR A 13 -3.47 10.83 11.73
N ILE A 14 -2.98 9.58 11.82
CA ILE A 14 -3.04 8.65 10.66
C ILE A 14 -4.49 8.38 10.26
N ALA A 15 -5.39 8.11 11.21
CA ALA A 15 -6.80 7.86 10.91
C ALA A 15 -7.50 9.08 10.29
N GLU A 16 -7.16 10.30 10.70
CA GLU A 16 -7.68 11.53 10.12
C GLU A 16 -7.21 11.72 8.67
N VAL A 17 -5.91 11.50 8.41
CA VAL A 17 -5.36 11.54 7.05
C VAL A 17 -6.03 10.49 6.17
N GLU A 18 -6.17 9.24 6.63
CA GLU A 18 -6.83 8.17 5.86
C GLU A 18 -8.28 8.53 5.52
N LYS A 19 -9.04 9.10 6.47
CA LYS A 19 -10.42 9.58 6.23
C LYS A 19 -10.50 10.75 5.25
N SER A 20 -9.45 11.57 5.15
CA SER A 20 -9.39 12.68 4.20
C SER A 20 -9.07 12.26 2.77
N LEU A 21 -8.43 11.10 2.58
CA LEU A 21 -8.03 10.57 1.29
C LEU A 21 -9.17 9.79 0.61
N THR A 22 -10.32 10.45 0.46
CA THR A 22 -11.52 9.88 -0.17
C THR A 22 -11.87 10.63 -1.44
N PHE A 23 -12.26 9.89 -2.48
CA PHE A 23 -12.81 10.45 -3.71
C PHE A 23 -14.34 10.43 -3.65
N SER A 24 -15.00 11.43 -4.25
CA SER A 24 -16.46 11.44 -4.41
C SER A 24 -16.96 10.39 -5.41
N SER A 25 -16.11 10.06 -6.40
CA SER A 25 -16.30 8.98 -7.37
C SER A 25 -14.93 8.40 -7.71
N PHE A 26 -14.89 7.10 -7.99
CA PHE A 26 -13.65 6.41 -8.34
C PHE A 26 -13.87 5.50 -9.55
N THR A 27 -13.31 5.88 -10.70
CA THR A 27 -13.41 5.15 -11.96
C THR A 27 -12.04 4.68 -12.44
N ALA A 28 -12.02 3.95 -13.56
CA ALA A 28 -10.77 3.58 -14.24
C ALA A 28 -9.96 4.83 -14.65
N ASP A 29 -10.62 5.90 -15.10
CA ASP A 29 -9.97 7.16 -15.45
C ASP A 29 -9.33 7.83 -14.23
N THR A 30 -10.04 7.85 -13.08
CA THR A 30 -9.46 8.34 -11.82
C THR A 30 -8.22 7.54 -11.42
N ALA A 31 -8.28 6.21 -11.54
CA ALA A 31 -7.13 5.35 -11.23
C ALA A 31 -5.95 5.62 -12.17
N TRP A 32 -6.22 5.86 -13.46
CA TRP A 32 -5.19 6.21 -14.44
C TRP A 32 -4.53 7.56 -14.13
N GLU A 33 -5.31 8.61 -13.87
CA GLU A 33 -4.81 9.94 -13.55
C GLU A 33 -3.97 9.95 -12.27
N VAL A 34 -4.52 9.39 -11.18
CA VAL A 34 -3.83 9.31 -9.88
C VAL A 34 -2.58 8.44 -9.99
N GLY A 35 -2.66 7.30 -10.67
CA GLY A 35 -1.52 6.41 -10.89
C GLY A 35 -0.37 7.10 -11.60
N ASN A 36 -0.67 7.86 -12.67
CA ASN A 36 0.34 8.64 -13.39
C ASN A 36 0.91 9.78 -12.56
N ALA A 37 0.08 10.51 -11.80
CA ALA A 37 0.55 11.57 -10.92
C ALA A 37 1.49 11.05 -9.83
N LEU A 38 1.14 9.92 -9.20
CA LEU A 38 1.99 9.24 -8.22
C LEU A 38 3.31 8.79 -8.82
N ARG A 39 3.27 8.14 -9.99
CA ARG A 39 4.47 7.69 -10.70
C ARG A 39 5.39 8.86 -11.01
N SER A 40 4.87 9.93 -11.61
CA SER A 40 5.64 11.13 -11.95
C SER A 40 6.30 11.75 -10.73
N ARG A 41 5.59 11.85 -9.60
CA ARG A 41 6.15 12.34 -8.35
C ARG A 41 7.25 11.42 -7.79
N LEU A 42 7.07 10.11 -7.89
CA LEU A 42 8.03 9.14 -7.36
C LEU A 42 9.31 9.04 -8.22
N LEU A 43 9.29 9.50 -9.48
CA LEU A 43 10.48 9.60 -10.32
C LEU A 43 11.51 10.62 -9.81
N ASP A 44 11.12 11.56 -8.97
CA ASP A 44 12.05 12.49 -8.32
C ASP A 44 12.95 11.80 -7.27
N PHE A 45 12.60 10.56 -6.88
CA PHE A 45 13.28 9.79 -5.86
C PHE A 45 14.17 8.70 -6.50
N PRO A 46 15.34 8.40 -5.91
CA PRO A 46 16.26 7.42 -6.47
C PRO A 46 15.78 5.97 -6.28
N ASP A 47 14.99 5.70 -5.24
CA ASP A 47 14.56 4.34 -4.89
C ASP A 47 13.45 3.82 -5.83
N PRO A 48 13.52 2.55 -6.28
CA PRO A 48 12.44 1.93 -7.05
C PRO A 48 11.16 1.79 -6.21
N ALA A 49 10.01 2.12 -6.81
CA ALA A 49 8.71 2.02 -6.18
C ALA A 49 7.71 1.34 -7.12
N VAL A 50 6.75 0.63 -6.51
CA VAL A 50 5.60 0.01 -7.21
C VAL A 50 4.34 0.76 -6.82
N ILE A 51 3.56 1.16 -7.83
CA ILE A 51 2.22 1.72 -7.66
C ILE A 51 1.21 0.65 -8.12
N ASN A 52 0.30 0.27 -7.22
CA ASN A 52 -0.78 -0.66 -7.51
C ASN A 52 -2.11 -0.06 -7.04
N ILE A 53 -3.05 0.08 -7.98
CA ILE A 53 -4.41 0.58 -7.71
C ILE A 53 -5.39 -0.47 -8.19
N SER A 54 -6.21 -0.96 -7.26
CA SER A 54 -7.14 -2.04 -7.53
C SER A 54 -8.41 -1.91 -6.70
N LEU A 55 -9.53 -2.36 -7.25
CA LEU A 55 -10.82 -2.28 -6.59
C LEU A 55 -10.90 -3.26 -5.41
N ALA A 56 -11.51 -2.81 -4.32
CA ALA A 56 -11.62 -3.60 -3.09
C ALA A 56 -12.66 -4.73 -3.19
N ASN A 57 -13.71 -4.54 -3.99
CA ASN A 57 -14.85 -5.46 -4.10
C ASN A 57 -14.64 -6.60 -5.10
N SER A 58 -13.99 -6.34 -6.24
CA SER A 58 -13.84 -7.31 -7.36
C SER A 58 -12.41 -7.81 -7.52
N ASN A 59 -11.50 -7.32 -6.69
CA ASN A 59 -10.08 -7.42 -6.85
C ASN A 59 -9.48 -6.89 -8.17
N GLN A 60 -10.26 -6.26 -9.05
CA GLN A 60 -9.84 -5.82 -10.37
C GLN A 60 -8.68 -4.81 -10.31
N LEU A 61 -7.63 -5.09 -11.09
CA LEU A 61 -6.48 -4.19 -11.24
C LEU A 61 -6.84 -3.07 -12.23
N LEU A 62 -6.68 -1.82 -11.79
CA LEU A 62 -6.96 -0.64 -12.62
C LEU A 62 -5.68 0.07 -13.06
N PHE A 63 -4.64 0.06 -12.23
CA PHE A 63 -3.34 0.64 -12.57
C PHE A 63 -2.20 -0.13 -11.89
N HIS A 64 -1.15 -0.41 -12.65
CA HIS A 64 0.08 -0.99 -12.14
C HIS A 64 1.27 -0.34 -12.85
N SER A 65 2.25 0.15 -12.08
CA SER A 65 3.48 0.67 -12.66
C SER A 65 4.65 0.60 -11.69
N VAL A 66 5.85 0.58 -12.26
CA VAL A 66 7.12 0.65 -11.56
C VAL A 66 7.87 1.91 -12.00
N THR A 67 8.58 2.57 -11.08
CA THR A 67 9.28 3.83 -11.38
C THR A 67 10.62 3.61 -12.07
N ARG A 68 11.40 2.63 -11.61
CA ARG A 68 12.77 2.35 -12.08
C ARG A 68 13.00 0.85 -12.22
N SER A 69 13.98 0.49 -13.05
CA SER A 69 14.47 -0.89 -13.19
C SER A 69 15.04 -1.39 -11.86
N GLY A 70 14.80 -2.65 -11.52
CA GLY A 70 15.21 -3.26 -10.24
C GLY A 70 14.08 -3.85 -9.40
N THR A 71 12.84 -3.81 -9.89
CA THR A 71 11.70 -4.47 -9.25
C THR A 71 11.78 -5.98 -9.42
N GLN A 72 11.92 -6.70 -8.32
CA GLN A 72 11.99 -8.16 -8.27
C GLN A 72 10.59 -8.79 -8.17
N PRO A 73 10.40 -10.08 -8.51
CA PRO A 73 9.13 -10.79 -8.33
C PRO A 73 8.54 -10.74 -6.90
N ASP A 74 9.39 -10.54 -5.89
CA ASP A 74 8.94 -10.37 -4.50
C ASP A 74 8.08 -9.11 -4.30
N ASN A 75 8.23 -8.10 -5.15
CA ASN A 75 7.46 -6.86 -5.07
C ASN A 75 5.96 -7.12 -5.24
N ASP A 76 5.56 -8.00 -6.16
CA ASP A 76 4.15 -8.33 -6.38
C ASP A 76 3.58 -9.13 -5.21
N SER A 77 4.37 -10.05 -4.64
CA SER A 77 4.00 -10.77 -3.42
C SER A 77 3.85 -9.82 -2.23
N TRP A 78 4.70 -8.81 -2.13
CA TRP A 78 4.58 -7.76 -1.11
C TRP A 78 3.35 -6.88 -1.30
N VAL A 79 3.05 -6.47 -2.54
CA VAL A 79 1.83 -5.72 -2.86
C VAL A 79 0.58 -6.52 -2.51
N ALA A 80 0.54 -7.82 -2.86
CA ALA A 80 -0.58 -8.70 -2.53
C ALA A 80 -0.79 -8.82 -1.01
N ARG A 81 0.29 -8.99 -0.24
CA ARG A 81 0.25 -9.04 1.25
C ARG A 81 -0.31 -7.76 1.86
N LYS A 82 0.18 -6.60 1.41
CA LYS A 82 -0.30 -5.31 1.91
C LYS A 82 -1.78 -5.10 1.60
N ARG A 83 -2.20 -5.43 0.38
CA ARG A 83 -3.61 -5.36 -0.04
C ARG A 83 -4.51 -6.25 0.81
N ALA A 84 -4.13 -7.50 1.03
CA ALA A 84 -4.91 -8.43 1.85
C ALA A 84 -5.14 -7.88 3.28
N THR A 85 -4.12 -7.23 3.86
CA THR A 85 -4.27 -6.55 5.15
C THR A 85 -5.30 -5.42 5.07
N VAL A 86 -5.19 -4.53 4.08
CA VAL A 86 -6.10 -3.39 3.93
C VAL A 86 -7.54 -3.85 3.76
N LEU A 87 -7.79 -4.86 2.92
CA LEU A 87 -9.13 -5.40 2.70
C LEU A 87 -9.73 -6.05 3.96
N ARG A 88 -8.90 -6.71 4.78
CA ARG A 88 -9.35 -7.37 6.01
C ARG A 88 -9.68 -6.39 7.13
N TRP A 89 -8.92 -5.31 7.26
CA TRP A 89 -8.99 -4.42 8.43
C TRP A 89 -9.54 -3.02 8.14
N GLY A 90 -9.72 -2.65 6.86
CA GLY A 90 -10.25 -1.35 6.47
C GLY A 90 -9.34 -0.16 6.81
N CYS A 91 -8.05 -0.39 7.06
CA CYS A 91 -7.06 0.64 7.39
C CYS A 91 -5.71 0.32 6.74
N SER A 92 -4.82 1.31 6.61
CA SER A 92 -3.53 1.08 5.95
C SER A 92 -2.62 0.15 6.75
N THR A 93 -1.66 -0.46 6.05
CA THR A 93 -0.58 -1.22 6.71
C THR A 93 0.29 -0.34 7.60
N TRP A 94 0.37 0.97 7.33
CA TRP A 94 1.08 1.94 8.18
C TRP A 94 0.33 2.21 9.49
N TYR A 95 -0.99 2.35 9.44
CA TYR A 95 -1.83 2.45 10.63
C TYR A 95 -1.65 1.21 11.53
N MET A 96 -1.72 0.02 10.93
CA MET A 96 -1.53 -1.24 11.66
C MET A 96 -0.13 -1.36 12.26
N HIS A 97 0.91 -0.98 11.53
CA HIS A 97 2.29 -0.96 12.02
C HIS A 97 2.41 -0.08 13.28
N ASN A 98 1.93 1.16 13.23
CA ASN A 98 1.98 2.06 14.39
C ASN A 98 1.09 1.57 15.55
N LYS A 99 -0.05 0.93 15.24
CA LYS A 99 -0.97 0.39 16.26
C LYS A 99 -0.33 -0.74 17.06
N LEU A 100 0.57 -1.49 16.42
CA LEU A 100 1.36 -2.55 17.02
C LEU A 100 2.73 -2.05 17.53
N LYS A 101 2.91 -0.73 17.65
CA LYS A 101 4.15 -0.10 18.13
C LYS A 101 5.40 -0.46 17.30
N GLY A 102 5.21 -0.71 16.00
CA GLY A 102 6.30 -0.98 15.05
C GLY A 102 6.85 -2.39 15.08
N ASP A 103 6.20 -3.33 15.78
CA ASP A 103 6.59 -4.74 15.78
C ASP A 103 6.17 -5.41 14.47
N GLU A 104 7.05 -5.32 13.47
CA GLU A 104 6.84 -5.96 12.15
C GLU A 104 6.81 -7.48 12.24
N ALA A 105 7.53 -8.08 13.19
CA ALA A 105 7.53 -9.53 13.39
C ALA A 105 6.17 -9.99 13.94
N LEU A 106 5.61 -9.26 14.91
CA LEU A 106 4.27 -9.50 15.43
C LEU A 106 3.20 -9.15 14.39
N PHE A 107 3.40 -8.13 13.58
CA PHE A 107 2.50 -7.83 12.47
C PHE A 107 2.49 -8.95 11.43
N ALA A 108 3.66 -9.43 11.03
CA ALA A 108 3.80 -10.55 10.10
C ALA A 108 3.25 -11.85 10.69
N ALA A 109 3.60 -12.19 11.93
CA ALA A 109 3.15 -13.42 12.59
C ALA A 109 1.63 -13.44 12.84
N LYS A 110 1.04 -12.31 13.23
CA LYS A 110 -0.37 -12.22 13.61
C LYS A 110 -1.31 -11.93 12.43
N TYR A 111 -0.79 -11.31 11.36
CA TYR A 111 -1.63 -10.83 10.25
C TYR A 111 -1.16 -11.24 8.85
N MET A 112 0.08 -11.71 8.68
CA MET A 112 0.60 -12.21 7.39
C MET A 112 0.80 -13.74 7.34
N LEU A 113 0.79 -14.44 8.48
CA LEU A 113 0.70 -15.90 8.52
C LEU A 113 -0.77 -16.32 8.40
N GLY A 114 -1.26 -16.41 7.17
CA GLY A 114 -2.04 -17.60 6.87
C GLY A 114 -1.08 -18.77 7.03
N GLU A 115 -1.42 -19.75 7.87
CA GLU A 115 -0.76 -21.04 7.85
C GLU A 115 -0.72 -21.48 6.38
N ARG A 116 0.46 -21.48 5.76
CA ARG A 116 0.70 -22.48 4.74
C ARG A 116 0.70 -23.77 5.53
N GLU A 117 -0.42 -24.48 5.43
CA GLU A 117 -0.56 -25.84 5.93
C GLU A 117 0.75 -26.57 5.66
N ARG A 118 1.29 -27.08 6.75
CA ARG A 118 2.38 -28.03 6.77
C ARG A 118 2.03 -29.17 5.82
N GLU A 119 3.00 -29.56 5.01
CA GLU A 119 3.23 -30.92 4.50
C GLU A 119 2.02 -31.77 4.14
N SER A 120 1.92 -32.10 2.85
CA SER A 120 1.84 -33.51 2.42
C SER A 120 2.59 -33.67 1.10
#